data_AF-A0A953G4I0-F1
#
_entry.id   AF-A0A953G4I0-F1
#
_cell.length_a   1.000
_cell.length_b   1.000
_cell.length_c   1.000
_cell.angle_alpha   90.00
_cell.angle_beta   90.00
_cell.angle_gamma   90.00
#
_symmetry.space_group_name_H-M   'P 1'
#
loop_
_entity.id
_entity.type
_entity.pdbx_description
1 polymer ?
#
loop_
_entity_poly.entity_id
_entity_poly.type
_entity_poly.pdbx_seq_one_letter_code
_entity_poly.pdbx_strand_id
1 'polypeptide(L)'
;MVKLTKRFVESLNPNSKDIIIWDEQLPRFGIRVKPSGHKSYILQYRKRNQDFTSKRLTIGPHTLISAEEARIKAQKILARILDGEDPVEDKIKSKNALKVKDLCSLYLKEGV
;
A
#
# COMPACT_ATOMS: atom_id res chain seq x y z
N MET A 1 13.21 -17.06 7.29
CA MET A 1 12.23 -16.16 6.64
C MET A 1 12.28 -16.45 5.14
N VAL A 2 11.43 -15.85 4.29
CA VAL A 2 11.41 -16.13 2.85
C VAL A 2 11.61 -14.85 2.04
N LYS A 3 12.49 -14.90 1.05
CA LYS A 3 12.61 -13.84 0.04
C LYS A 3 11.43 -13.89 -0.93
N LEU A 4 10.67 -12.82 -1.01
CA LEU A 4 9.59 -12.68 -1.99
C LEU A 4 10.20 -12.51 -3.38
N THR A 5 10.15 -13.58 -4.16
CA THR A 5 10.46 -13.61 -5.60
C THR A 5 9.17 -13.77 -6.39
N LYS A 6 9.20 -13.46 -7.70
CA LYS A 6 8.04 -13.66 -8.59
C LYS A 6 7.51 -15.09 -8.52
N ARG A 7 8.40 -16.09 -8.67
CA ARG A 7 8.05 -17.52 -8.60
C ARG A 7 7.44 -17.91 -7.25
N PHE A 8 8.04 -17.47 -6.15
CA PHE A 8 7.50 -17.76 -4.82
C PHE A 8 6.10 -17.19 -4.67
N VAL A 9 5.89 -15.93 -5.06
CA VAL A 9 4.59 -15.28 -4.98
C VAL A 9 3.54 -15.98 -5.85
N GLU A 10 3.91 -16.42 -7.05
CA GLU A 10 3.02 -17.18 -7.95
C GLU A 10 2.59 -18.50 -7.32
N SER A 11 3.51 -19.22 -6.68
CA SER A 11 3.24 -20.50 -6.01
C SER A 11 2.34 -20.41 -4.76
N LEU A 12 2.07 -19.20 -4.26
CA LEU A 12 1.19 -19.02 -3.10
C LEU A 12 -0.25 -19.35 -3.44
N ASN A 13 -0.80 -20.33 -2.73
CA ASN A 13 -2.22 -20.67 -2.82
C ASN A 13 -3.05 -19.84 -1.84
N PRO A 14 -4.26 -19.40 -2.24
CA PRO A 14 -5.20 -18.79 -1.31
C PRO A 14 -5.62 -19.79 -0.23
N ASN A 15 -5.89 -19.27 0.97
CA ASN A 15 -6.42 -20.05 2.09
C ASN A 15 -7.80 -19.48 2.47
N SER A 16 -8.51 -20.16 3.38
CA SER A 16 -9.79 -19.73 3.94
C SER A 16 -9.76 -18.35 4.61
N LYS A 17 -8.57 -17.86 5.02
CA LYS A 17 -8.35 -16.55 5.64
C LYS A 17 -7.25 -15.77 4.92
N ASP A 18 -7.26 -14.45 5.08
CA ASP A 18 -6.18 -13.57 4.61
C ASP A 18 -4.84 -14.01 5.22
N ILE A 19 -3.86 -14.32 4.38
CA ILE A 19 -2.49 -14.64 4.79
C ILE A 19 -1.58 -13.47 4.44
N ILE A 20 -0.66 -13.14 5.35
CA ILE A 20 0.40 -12.19 5.11
C ILE A 20 1.75 -12.91 5.23
N ILE A 21 2.57 -12.80 4.20
CA ILE A 21 3.93 -13.32 4.17
C ILE A 21 4.89 -12.16 4.08
N TRP A 22 5.78 -12.05 5.07
CA TRP A 22 6.78 -11.00 5.14
C TRP A 22 8.03 -11.37 4.35
N ASP A 23 8.60 -10.37 3.67
CA ASP A 23 9.86 -10.49 2.96
C ASP A 23 11.02 -10.50 3.96
N GLU A 24 12.02 -11.31 3.66
CA GLU A 24 13.25 -11.38 4.46
C GLU A 24 14.19 -10.19 4.23
N GLN A 25 14.18 -9.61 3.03
CA GLN A 25 15.13 -8.55 2.67
C GLN A 25 14.69 -7.17 3.15
N LEU A 26 13.38 -6.93 3.23
CA LEU A 26 12.83 -5.66 3.67
C LEU A 26 11.87 -5.89 4.85
N PRO A 27 12.26 -5.51 6.08
CA PRO A 27 11.40 -5.70 7.24
C PRO A 27 10.09 -4.94 7.07
N ARG A 28 9.00 -5.56 7.53
CA ARG A 28 7.63 -5.02 7.46
C ARG A 28 7.10 -4.81 6.03
N PHE A 29 7.80 -5.26 5.00
CA PHE A 29 7.28 -5.40 3.65
C PHE A 29 6.85 -6.84 3.42
N GLY A 30 5.71 -7.03 2.79
CA GLY A 30 5.15 -8.36 2.60
C GLY A 30 4.11 -8.42 1.51
N ILE A 31 3.60 -9.63 1.28
CA ILE A 31 2.47 -9.87 0.39
C ILE A 31 1.29 -10.40 1.18
N ARG A 32 0.13 -9.80 0.95
CA ARG A 32 -1.16 -10.27 1.44
C ARG A 32 -1.86 -11.05 0.34
N VAL A 33 -2.22 -12.29 0.65
CA VAL A 33 -3.03 -13.18 -0.19
C VAL A 33 -4.41 -13.29 0.44
N LYS A 34 -5.44 -12.85 -0.29
CA LYS A 34 -6.83 -13.00 0.15
C LYS A 34 -7.38 -14.39 -0.22
N PRO A 35 -8.44 -14.87 0.44
CA PRO A 35 -9.16 -16.08 0.04
C PRO A 35 -9.65 -16.07 -1.41
N SER A 36 -9.93 -14.88 -1.95
CA SER A 36 -10.29 -14.70 -3.37
C SER A 36 -9.13 -14.90 -4.35
N GLY A 37 -7.92 -15.22 -3.88
CA GLY A 37 -6.71 -15.32 -4.71
C GLY A 37 -6.07 -13.97 -5.03
N HIS A 38 -6.66 -12.84 -4.62
CA HIS A 38 -6.07 -11.54 -4.86
C HIS A 38 -4.80 -11.33 -4.02
N LYS A 39 -3.67 -11.10 -4.71
CA LYS A 39 -2.35 -10.90 -4.10
C LYS A 39 -1.95 -9.43 -4.15
N SER A 40 -1.59 -8.85 -3.01
CA SER A 40 -1.25 -7.42 -2.90
C SER A 40 -0.03 -7.20 -2.02
N TYR A 41 0.91 -6.38 -2.49
CA TYR A 41 2.06 -5.97 -1.71
C TYR A 41 1.67 -4.92 -0.69
N ILE A 42 2.14 -5.12 0.54
CA ILE A 42 1.85 -4.27 1.67
C ILE A 42 3.15 -3.86 2.38
N LEU A 43 3.11 -2.68 2.99
CA LEU A 43 4.13 -2.17 3.89
C LEU A 43 3.45 -1.84 5.22
N GLN A 44 3.93 -2.41 6.31
CA GLN A 44 3.53 -2.04 7.65
C GLN A 44 4.54 -1.05 8.21
N TYR A 45 4.07 0.06 8.76
CA TYR A 45 4.93 1.08 9.35
C TYR A 45 4.30 1.67 10.60
N ARG A 46 5.11 2.43 11.35
CA ARG A 46 4.68 3.19 12.53
C ARG A 46 5.07 4.63 12.30
N LYS A 47 4.18 5.58 12.61
CA LYS A 47 4.49 7.01 12.56
C LYS A 47 5.21 7.39 13.85
N ARG A 48 6.30 8.15 13.77
CA ARG A 48 7.14 8.49 14.94
C ARG A 48 6.45 9.48 15.90
N ASN A 49 5.48 10.26 15.44
CA ASN A 49 5.14 11.53 16.10
C ASN A 49 3.70 11.68 16.64
N GLN A 50 2.77 10.75 16.40
CA GLN A 50 1.36 10.96 16.79
C GLN A 50 0.65 9.73 17.38
N ASP A 51 0.97 8.52 16.94
CA ASP A 51 0.39 7.29 17.50
C ASP A 51 1.36 6.13 17.33
N PHE A 52 1.57 5.34 18.38
CA PHE A 52 2.31 4.06 18.31
C PHE A 52 1.54 2.98 17.50
N THR A 53 0.43 3.34 16.87
CA THR A 53 -0.40 2.44 16.08
C THR A 53 0.33 2.03 14.81
N SER A 54 0.36 0.72 14.54
CA SER A 54 0.92 0.22 13.29
C SER A 54 -0.09 0.42 12.15
N LYS A 55 0.29 1.20 11.15
CA LYS A 55 -0.51 1.38 9.92
C LYS A 55 -0.02 0.42 8.85
N ARG A 56 -0.94 0.00 7.97
CA ARG A 56 -0.64 -0.82 6.79
C ARG A 56 -0.96 -0.02 5.54
N LEU A 57 0.02 0.09 4.65
CA LEU A 57 -0.12 0.69 3.34
C LEU A 57 -0.11 -0.39 2.28
N THR A 58 -1.08 -0.36 1.37
CA THR A 58 -1.05 -1.20 0.16
C THR A 58 -0.27 -0.48 -0.93
N ILE A 59 0.80 -1.11 -1.40
CA ILE A 59 1.69 -0.60 -2.46
C ILE A 59 1.04 -0.85 -3.82
N GLY A 60 0.56 -2.07 -4.07
CA GLY A 60 -0.10 -2.45 -5.31
C GLY A 60 -0.37 -3.95 -5.44
N PRO A 61 -1.18 -4.38 -6.42
CA PRO A 61 -1.45 -5.78 -6.68
C PRO A 61 -0.28 -6.45 -7.41
N HIS A 62 -0.08 -7.75 -7.18
CA HIS A 62 0.98 -8.53 -7.84
C HIS A 62 0.79 -8.61 -9.37
N THR A 63 -0.44 -8.47 -9.87
CA THR A 63 -0.74 -8.47 -11.30
C THR A 63 -0.16 -7.26 -12.04
N LEU A 64 0.09 -6.15 -11.36
CA LEU A 64 0.56 -4.90 -11.98
C LEU A 64 2.03 -4.60 -11.70
N ILE A 65 2.58 -5.11 -10.60
CA ILE A 65 3.96 -4.81 -10.19
C ILE A 65 4.66 -6.08 -9.72
N SER A 66 5.94 -6.20 -10.06
CA SER A 66 6.77 -7.31 -9.60
C SER A 66 7.15 -7.17 -8.11
N ALA A 67 7.62 -8.26 -7.50
CA ALA A 67 8.07 -8.24 -6.10
C ALA A 67 9.25 -7.27 -5.90
N GLU A 68 10.12 -7.17 -6.90
CA GLU A 68 11.30 -6.28 -6.89
C GLU A 68 10.89 -4.81 -7.00
N GLU A 69 10.02 -4.48 -7.96
CA GLU A 69 9.47 -3.13 -8.07
C GLU A 69 8.71 -2.70 -6.82
N ALA A 70 7.92 -3.62 -6.25
CA ALA A 70 7.20 -3.38 -5.01
C ALA A 70 8.16 -3.12 -3.85
N ARG A 71 9.29 -3.83 -3.78
CA ARG A 71 10.35 -3.62 -2.77
C ARG A 71 11.01 -2.25 -2.93
N ILE A 72 11.34 -1.84 -4.16
CA ILE A 72 11.90 -0.50 -4.43
C ILE A 72 10.90 0.59 -4.03
N LYS A 73 9.62 0.43 -4.38
CA LYS A 73 8.55 1.37 -3.96
C LYS A 73 8.41 1.41 -2.44
N ALA A 74 8.46 0.26 -1.76
CA ALA A 74 8.41 0.18 -0.31
C ALA A 74 9.57 0.93 0.36
N GLN A 75 10.79 0.79 -0.15
CA GLN A 75 11.97 1.51 0.35
C GLN A 75 11.81 3.03 0.20
N LYS A 76 11.34 3.49 -0.97
CA LYS A 76 11.06 4.93 -1.20
C LYS A 76 10.01 5.47 -0.22
N ILE A 77 8.97 4.70 0.04
CA ILE A 77 7.92 5.08 1.00
C ILE A 77 8.48 5.13 2.42
N LEU A 78 9.33 4.17 2.82
CA LEU A 78 9.99 4.18 4.12
C LEU A 78 10.91 5.39 4.28
N ALA A 79 11.68 5.75 3.25
CA ALA A 79 12.52 6.95 3.28
C ALA A 79 11.69 8.21 3.57
N ARG A 80 10.59 8.41 2.82
CA ARG A 80 9.66 9.53 3.07
C ARG A 80 9.08 9.55 4.48
N ILE A 81 8.72 8.38 5.02
CA ILE A 81 8.22 8.26 6.41
C ILE A 81 9.30 8.67 7.41
N LEU A 82 10.56 8.32 7.16
CA LEU A 82 11.68 8.72 8.01
C LEU A 82 11.94 10.22 7.93
N ASP A 83 11.76 10.82 6.75
CA ASP A 83 11.86 12.27 6.53
C ASP A 83 10.66 13.05 7.12
N GLY A 84 9.66 12.35 7.66
CA GLY A 84 8.52 12.94 8.37
C GLY A 84 7.26 13.11 7.54
N GLU A 85 7.26 12.71 6.27
CA GLU A 85 6.08 12.71 5.40
C GLU A 85 5.15 11.53 5.76
N ASP A 86 3.83 11.74 5.79
CA ASP A 86 2.86 10.66 6.04
C ASP A 86 2.17 10.23 4.72
N PRO A 87 2.66 9.17 4.05
CA PRO A 87 2.14 8.74 2.75
C PRO A 87 0.70 8.23 2.80
N VAL A 88 0.18 7.86 3.98
CA VAL A 88 -1.25 7.54 4.14
C VAL A 88 -2.09 8.80 4.14
N GLU A 89 -1.60 9.85 4.81
CA GLU A 89 -2.28 11.14 4.85
C GLU A 89 -2.27 11.80 3.46
N ASP A 90 -1.19 11.66 2.70
CA ASP A 90 -1.13 12.12 1.31
C ASP A 90 -2.06 11.33 0.38
N LYS A 91 -2.20 10.01 0.59
CA LYS A 91 -3.16 9.19 -0.16
C LYS A 91 -4.61 9.56 0.17
N ILE A 92 -4.89 9.97 1.41
CA ILE A 92 -6.20 10.46 1.84
C ILE A 92 -6.44 11.86 1.27
N LYS A 93 -5.47 12.78 1.38
CA LYS A 93 -5.53 14.13 0.82
C LYS A 93 -5.73 14.13 -0.70
N SER A 94 -5.03 13.26 -1.43
CA SER A 94 -5.20 13.11 -2.88
C SER A 94 -6.53 12.47 -3.28
N LYS A 95 -7.12 11.61 -2.44
CA LYS A 95 -8.49 11.12 -2.65
C LYS A 95 -9.56 12.16 -2.32
N ASN A 96 -9.30 13.01 -1.33
CA ASN A 96 -10.22 14.05 -0.86
C ASN A 96 -10.03 15.39 -1.58
N ALA A 97 -9.01 15.54 -2.41
CA ALA A 97 -8.88 16.67 -3.31
C ALA A 97 -10.05 16.63 -4.30
N LEU A 98 -10.90 17.68 -4.28
CA LEU A 98 -12.01 17.82 -5.22
C LEU A 98 -11.49 17.60 -6.64
N LYS A 99 -12.06 16.64 -7.35
CA LYS A 99 -11.76 16.50 -8.76
C LYS A 99 -12.41 17.69 -9.49
N VAL A 100 -11.80 18.15 -10.58
CA VAL A 100 -12.33 19.25 -11.40
C VAL A 100 -13.80 19.00 -11.79
N LYS A 101 -14.18 17.73 -12.02
CA LYS A 101 -15.57 17.32 -12.24
C LYS A 101 -16.51 17.64 -11.08
N ASP A 102 -16.06 17.44 -9.85
CA ASP A 102 -16.85 17.69 -8.65
C ASP A 102 -17.00 19.20 -8.42
N LEU A 103 -15.97 19.99 -8.76
CA LEU A 103 -16.02 21.47 -8.81
C LEU A 103 -17.04 21.99 -9.84
N CYS A 104 -17.02 21.45 -11.07
CA CYS A 104 -17.99 21.83 -12.11
C CYS A 104 -19.44 21.49 -11.70
N SER A 105 -19.62 20.36 -11.02
CA SER A 105 -20.93 19.91 -10.53
C SER A 105 -21.45 20.81 -9.40
N LEU A 106 -20.55 21.30 -8.54
CA LEU A 106 -20.88 22.26 -7.47
C LEU A 106 -21.26 23.63 -8.07
N TYR A 107 -20.47 24.12 -9.04
CA TYR A 107 -20.71 25.41 -9.71
C TYR A 107 -22.05 25.47 -10.45
N LEU A 108 -22.44 24.37 -11.12
CA LEU A 108 -23.74 24.27 -11.79
C LEU A 108 -24.93 24.15 -10.80
N LYS A 109 -24.68 23.72 -9.56
CA LYS A 109 -25.73 23.45 -8.57
C LYS A 109 -25.94 24.60 -7.58
N GLU A 110 -24.88 25.34 -7.26
CA GLU A 110 -24.89 26.51 -6.37
C GLU A 110 -24.74 27.84 -7.13
N GLY A 111 -24.86 27.82 -8.45
CA GLY A 111 -24.75 29.01 -9.29
C GLY A 111 -25.69 30.13 -8.86
N VAL A 112 -25.09 31.25 -8.47
CA VAL A 112 -25.66 32.61 -8.44
C VAL A 112 -26.26 32.96 -9.80
#